data_AF-A0A7Y2VF88-F1
#
_entry.id   AF-A0A7Y2VF88-F1
#
_cell.length_a   1.000
_cell.length_b   1.000
_cell.length_c   1.000
_cell.angle_alpha   90.00
_cell.angle_beta   90.00
_cell.angle_gamma   90.00
#
_symmetry.space_group_name_H-M   'P 1'
#
loop_
_entity.id
_entity.type
_entity.pdbx_description
1 polymer ?
#
loop_
_entity_poly.entity_id
_entity_poly.type
_entity_poly.pdbx_seq_one_letter_code
_entity_poly.pdbx_strand_id
1 'polypeptide(L)'
;MKKLFFVFMIGSSFMLKSQHVLSEEERARVVDEILDERFTEVLPGIMDETQIDMWILISREYNEDPVLRSMLPATWLNARRRTILVFYRDAGKDTLERLAVARYNVG
;
A
#
# COMPACT_ATOMS: atom_id res chain seq x y z
N MET A 1 47.89 26.62 14.45
CA MET A 1 46.43 26.94 14.47
C MET A 1 45.84 27.14 13.07
N LYS A 2 46.45 27.91 12.16
CA LYS A 2 45.92 28.14 10.79
C LYS A 2 45.81 26.88 9.91
N LYS A 3 46.73 25.92 10.03
CA LYS A 3 46.68 24.63 9.30
C LYS A 3 45.55 23.71 9.77
N LEU A 4 45.16 23.78 11.04
CA LEU A 4 44.07 22.98 11.61
C LEU A 4 42.70 23.51 11.16
N PHE A 5 42.58 24.83 10.99
CA PHE A 5 41.40 25.49 10.43
C PHE A 5 41.16 25.11 8.96
N PHE A 6 42.24 24.93 8.19
CA PHE A 6 42.16 24.53 6.78
C PHE A 6 41.70 23.07 6.60
N VAL A 7 42.10 22.18 7.51
CA VAL A 7 41.63 20.77 7.52
C VAL A 7 40.15 20.69 7.89
N PHE A 8 39.68 21.54 8.81
CA PHE A 8 38.27 21.61 9.19
C PHE A 8 37.37 22.10 8.02
N MET A 9 37.87 23.01 7.18
CA MET A 9 37.11 23.53 6.04
C MET A 9 36.99 22.56 4.85
N ILE A 10 37.89 21.58 4.73
CA ILE A 10 37.84 20.56 3.68
C ILE A 10 36.88 19.41 4.08
N GLY A 11 36.68 19.18 5.39
CA GLY A 11 35.78 18.15 5.92
C GLY A 11 34.29 18.46 5.80
N SER A 12 33.91 19.74 5.62
CA SER A 12 32.50 20.18 5.51
C SER A 12 31.87 19.96 4.13
N SER A 13 32.63 19.50 3.14
CA SER A 13 32.14 19.29 1.76
C SER A 13 31.62 17.87 1.49
N PHE A 14 31.43 17.04 2.52
CA PHE A 14 30.56 15.87 2.38
C PHE A 14 29.15 16.37 2.12
N MET A 15 28.80 16.51 0.84
CA MET A 15 27.42 16.72 0.42
C MET A 15 26.60 15.56 0.97
N LEU A 16 25.86 15.83 2.04
CA LEU A 16 24.75 15.00 2.48
C LEU A 16 23.76 15.01 1.31
N LYS A 17 23.85 14.01 0.43
CA LYS A 17 22.81 13.76 -0.55
C LYS A 17 21.57 13.36 0.26
N SER A 18 20.55 14.20 0.26
CA SER A 18 19.24 13.78 0.76
C SER A 18 18.83 12.52 0.02
N GLN A 19 18.14 11.60 0.72
CA GLN A 19 17.61 10.42 0.07
C GLN A 19 16.74 10.86 -1.12
N HIS A 20 16.92 10.22 -2.27
CA HIS A 20 16.07 10.47 -3.41
C HIS A 20 14.67 9.95 -3.08
N VAL A 21 13.75 10.87 -2.81
CA VAL A 21 12.34 10.56 -2.57
C VAL A 21 11.61 10.76 -3.89
N LEU A 22 10.84 9.76 -4.28
CA LEU A 22 9.98 9.79 -5.46
C LEU A 22 8.97 10.95 -5.36
N SER A 23 8.57 11.51 -6.50
CA SER A 23 7.45 12.45 -6.55
C SER A 23 6.15 11.80 -6.08
N GLU A 24 5.15 12.58 -5.65
CA GLU A 24 3.87 12.01 -5.18
C GLU A 24 3.17 11.16 -6.26
N GLU A 25 3.31 11.52 -7.53
CA GLU A 25 2.78 10.73 -8.66
C GLU A 25 3.50 9.39 -8.80
N GLU A 26 4.83 9.37 -8.72
CA GLU A 26 5.61 8.13 -8.76
C GLU A 26 5.36 7.26 -7.52
N ARG A 27 5.17 7.86 -6.35
CA ARG A 27 4.80 7.14 -5.12
C ARG A 27 3.44 6.49 -5.27
N ALA A 28 2.46 7.18 -5.85
CA ALA A 28 1.14 6.63 -6.10
C ALA A 28 1.21 5.40 -7.01
N ARG A 29 1.99 5.47 -8.08
CA ARG A 29 2.25 4.33 -8.98
C ARG A 29 2.83 3.13 -8.22
N VAL A 30 3.85 3.35 -7.39
CA VAL A 30 4.45 2.26 -6.58
C VAL A 30 3.45 1.65 -5.60
N VAL A 31 2.59 2.46 -4.98
CA VAL A 31 1.54 1.95 -4.09
C VAL A 31 0.54 1.07 -4.84
N ASP A 32 0.12 1.48 -6.04
CA ASP A 32 -0.79 0.69 -6.87
C ASP A 32 -0.13 -0.61 -7.38
N GLU A 33 1.16 -0.59 -7.72
CA GLU A 33 1.95 -1.80 -8.07
C GLU A 33 1.99 -2.79 -6.87
N ILE A 34 2.26 -2.30 -5.66
CA ILE A 34 2.25 -3.12 -4.43
C ILE A 34 0.84 -3.66 -4.13
N LEU A 35 -0.20 -2.87 -4.39
CA LEU A 35 -1.58 -3.30 -4.21
C LEU A 35 -1.94 -4.45 -5.16
N ASP A 36 -1.47 -4.38 -6.41
CA ASP A 36 -1.66 -5.46 -7.39
C ASP A 36 -0.98 -6.75 -6.93
N GLU A 37 0.31 -6.69 -6.58
CA GLU A 37 1.07 -7.83 -6.03
C GLU A 37 0.39 -8.44 -4.79
N ARG A 38 -0.20 -7.59 -3.94
CA ARG A 38 -0.94 -8.06 -2.76
C ARG A 38 -2.16 -8.90 -3.15
N PHE A 39 -2.87 -8.52 -4.20
CA PHE A 39 -4.06 -9.24 -4.65
C PHE A 39 -3.75 -10.44 -5.52
N THR A 40 -2.62 -10.45 -6.22
CA THR A 40 -2.23 -11.57 -7.10
C THR A 40 -1.43 -12.65 -6.37
N GLU A 41 -0.59 -12.27 -5.40
CA GLU A 41 0.31 -13.21 -4.73
C GLU A 41 -0.05 -13.41 -3.25
N VAL A 42 -0.11 -12.33 -2.49
CA VAL A 42 -0.16 -12.41 -1.02
C VAL A 42 -1.51 -12.88 -0.50
N LEU A 43 -2.61 -12.24 -0.94
CA LEU A 43 -3.95 -12.52 -0.46
C LEU A 43 -4.41 -13.94 -0.85
N PRO A 44 -4.22 -14.44 -2.08
CA PRO A 44 -4.52 -15.83 -2.42
C PRO A 44 -3.76 -16.82 -1.53
N GLY A 45 -2.45 -16.59 -1.33
CA GLY A 45 -1.62 -17.47 -0.48
C GLY A 45 -2.14 -17.60 0.95
N ILE A 46 -2.47 -16.49 1.60
CA ILE A 46 -3.02 -16.53 2.97
C ILE A 46 -4.44 -17.12 3.03
N MET A 47 -5.25 -16.94 1.98
CA MET A 47 -6.59 -17.56 1.90
C MET A 47 -6.47 -19.08 1.77
N ASP A 48 -5.52 -19.57 0.96
CA ASP A 48 -5.23 -20.99 0.79
C ASP A 48 -4.69 -21.61 2.09
N GLU A 49 -3.77 -20.94 2.79
CA GLU A 49 -3.24 -21.39 4.09
C GLU A 49 -4.31 -21.49 5.18
N THR A 50 -5.25 -20.53 5.20
CA THR A 50 -6.32 -20.50 6.21
C THR A 50 -7.51 -21.40 5.86
N GLN A 51 -7.59 -21.89 4.62
CA GLN A 51 -8.72 -22.67 4.10
C GLN A 51 -10.05 -21.92 4.21
N ILE A 52 -10.02 -20.59 4.02
CA ILE A 52 -11.21 -19.73 4.06
C ILE A 52 -11.41 -19.12 2.67
N ASP A 53 -12.42 -19.61 1.97
CA ASP A 53 -12.67 -19.24 0.56
C ASP A 53 -13.27 -17.84 0.41
N MET A 54 -13.85 -17.25 1.47
CA MET A 54 -14.51 -15.94 1.40
C MET A 54 -14.12 -15.02 2.54
N TRP A 55 -13.57 -13.85 2.18
CA TRP A 55 -13.19 -12.81 3.14
C TRP A 55 -14.01 -11.55 2.88
N ILE A 56 -14.48 -10.94 3.97
CA ILE A 56 -15.28 -9.71 3.91
C ILE A 56 -14.62 -8.68 4.84
N LEU A 57 -14.15 -7.59 4.25
CA LEU A 57 -13.63 -6.44 4.97
C LEU A 57 -14.69 -5.35 5.00
N ILE A 58 -15.16 -4.99 6.20
CA ILE A 58 -16.18 -3.94 6.38
C ILE A 58 -15.54 -2.79 7.15
N SER A 59 -15.59 -1.60 6.56
CA SER A 59 -14.97 -0.42 7.13
C SER A 59 -15.88 0.80 7.00
N ARG A 60 -15.75 1.73 7.96
CA ARG A 60 -16.55 2.95 8.03
C ARG A 60 -15.62 4.15 8.00
N GLU A 61 -16.09 5.24 7.40
CA GLU A 61 -15.42 6.53 7.48
C GLU A 61 -15.18 6.94 8.95
N TYR A 62 -13.95 7.35 9.26
CA TYR A 62 -13.44 7.70 10.61
C TYR A 62 -13.34 6.55 11.61
N ASN A 63 -13.64 5.33 11.19
CA ASN A 63 -13.45 4.12 11.97
C ASN A 63 -13.02 3.01 11.02
N GLU A 64 -11.93 3.28 10.30
CA GLU A 64 -11.43 2.39 9.29
C GLU A 64 -10.85 1.13 9.93
N ASP A 65 -11.14 -0.03 9.35
CA ASP A 65 -10.36 -1.22 9.64
C ASP A 65 -8.88 -0.94 9.30
N PRO A 66 -7.92 -1.30 10.17
CA PRO A 66 -6.49 -1.04 9.94
C PRO A 66 -5.97 -1.64 8.63
N VAL A 67 -6.58 -2.73 8.15
CA VAL A 67 -6.21 -3.39 6.90
C VAL A 67 -6.68 -2.61 5.68
N LEU A 68 -7.77 -1.83 5.79
CA LEU A 68 -8.39 -1.16 4.63
C LEU A 68 -7.39 -0.27 3.88
N ARG A 69 -6.51 0.46 4.57
CA ARG A 69 -5.56 1.38 3.93
C ARG A 69 -4.57 0.68 2.99
N SER A 70 -4.33 -0.61 3.20
CA SER A 70 -3.49 -1.44 2.32
C SER A 70 -4.26 -2.11 1.18
N MET A 71 -5.57 -1.91 1.11
CA MET A 71 -6.48 -2.56 0.16
C MET A 71 -7.15 -1.54 -0.78
N LEU A 72 -6.71 -0.28 -0.76
CA LEU A 72 -7.26 0.81 -1.58
C LEU A 72 -6.18 1.36 -2.51
N PRO A 73 -6.57 1.81 -3.73
CA PRO A 73 -5.65 2.51 -4.63
C PRO A 73 -5.04 3.76 -3.98
N ALA A 74 -3.87 4.18 -4.46
CA ALA A 74 -3.13 5.30 -3.90
C ALA A 74 -3.90 6.63 -3.87
N THR A 75 -4.81 6.82 -4.83
CA THR A 75 -5.67 8.02 -4.93
C THR A 75 -6.84 8.02 -3.95
N TRP A 76 -7.05 6.91 -3.22
CA TRP A 76 -8.15 6.72 -2.28
C TRP A 76 -7.67 6.87 -0.83
N LEU A 77 -7.77 8.09 -0.30
CA LEU A 77 -7.25 8.43 1.02
C LEU A 77 -7.94 7.71 2.19
N ASN A 78 -9.26 7.49 2.15
CA ASN A 78 -10.05 6.89 3.25
C ASN A 78 -11.32 6.19 2.77
N ALA A 79 -11.97 5.42 3.65
CA ALA A 79 -13.33 4.94 3.43
C ALA A 79 -14.29 6.12 3.25
N ARG A 80 -15.24 6.03 2.32
CA ARG A 80 -16.35 6.98 2.20
C ARG A 80 -17.64 6.34 2.69
N ARG A 81 -18.21 6.84 3.79
CA ARG A 81 -19.35 6.25 4.51
C ARG A 81 -19.14 4.81 4.98
N ARG A 82 -19.29 3.84 4.07
CA ARG A 82 -19.13 2.41 4.31
C ARG A 82 -18.52 1.79 3.07
N THR A 83 -17.36 1.17 3.23
CA THR A 83 -16.69 0.39 2.20
C THR A 83 -16.73 -1.07 2.63
N ILE A 84 -17.23 -1.93 1.75
CA ILE A 84 -17.19 -3.38 1.94
C ILE A 84 -16.38 -3.95 0.79
N LEU A 85 -15.26 -4.62 1.09
CA LEU A 85 -14.51 -5.39 0.11
C LEU A 85 -14.82 -6.86 0.34
N VAL A 86 -15.15 -7.58 -0.73
CA VAL A 86 -15.43 -9.00 -0.73
C VAL A 86 -14.40 -9.69 -1.61
N PHE A 87 -13.78 -10.72 -1.07
CA PHE A 87 -12.79 -11.54 -1.75
C PHE A 87 -13.29 -12.97 -1.75
N TYR A 88 -13.29 -13.60 -2.93
CA TYR A 88 -13.63 -15.00 -3.08
C TYR A 88 -12.49 -15.74 -3.77
N ARG A 89 -11.93 -16.73 -3.09
CA ARG A 89 -10.83 -17.58 -3.56
C ARG A 89 -11.40 -18.90 -4.04
N ASP A 90 -11.13 -19.24 -5.29
CA ASP A 90 -11.32 -20.58 -5.84
C ASP A 90 -9.92 -21.18 -6.08
N ALA A 91 -9.42 -21.92 -5.08
CA ALA A 91 -8.11 -22.56 -5.14
C ALA A 91 -8.03 -23.63 -6.25
N GLY A 92 -9.15 -24.25 -6.62
CA GLY A 92 -9.20 -25.26 -7.67
C GLY A 92 -9.00 -24.69 -9.08
N LYS A 93 -9.41 -23.42 -9.28
CA LYS A 93 -9.19 -22.68 -10.54
C LYS A 93 -8.04 -21.68 -10.48
N ASP A 94 -7.40 -21.55 -9.32
CA ASP A 94 -6.41 -20.52 -9.02
C ASP A 94 -6.89 -19.10 -9.36
N THR A 95 -8.09 -18.75 -8.87
CA THR A 95 -8.69 -17.42 -9.13
C THR A 95 -9.04 -16.71 -7.84
N LEU A 96 -8.93 -15.38 -7.87
CA LEU A 96 -9.39 -14.48 -6.80
C LEU A 96 -10.39 -13.48 -7.41
N GLU A 97 -11.66 -13.62 -7.06
CA GLU A 97 -12.69 -12.64 -7.38
C GLU A 97 -12.72 -11.54 -6.33
N ARG A 98 -12.88 -10.29 -6.79
CA ARG A 98 -12.84 -9.08 -5.95
C ARG A 98 -14.06 -8.23 -6.23
N LEU A 99 -14.78 -7.85 -5.19
CA LEU A 99 -15.96 -6.98 -5.30
C LEU A 99 -15.90 -5.87 -4.26
N ALA A 100 -16.10 -4.63 -4.70
CA ALA A 100 -16.31 -3.50 -3.80
C ALA A 100 -17.80 -3.15 -3.75
N VAL A 101 -18.41 -3.30 -2.57
CA VAL A 101 -19.77 -2.82 -2.32
C VAL A 101 -19.67 -1.48 -1.59
N ALA A 102 -19.76 -0.41 -2.38
CA ALA A 102 -19.73 0.95 -1.89
C ALA A 102 -20.65 1.85 -2.71
N ARG A 103 -21.06 2.98 -2.13
CA ARG A 103 -21.87 3.98 -2.83
C ARG A 103 -21.09 4.66 -3.98
N TYR A 104 -19.78 4.72 -3.86
CA TYR A 104 -18.88 5.30 -4.86
C TYR A 104 -17.99 4.19 -5.37
N ASN A 105 -17.72 4.18 -6.68
CA ASN A 105 -16.91 3.14 -7.30
C ASN A 105 -15.51 3.12 -6.67
N VAL A 106 -15.09 2.00 -6.08
CA VAL A 106 -13.77 1.84 -5.47
C VAL A 106 -12.88 1.18 -6.51
N GLY A 107 -12.09 1.98 -7.23
CA GLY A 107 -11.25 1.49 -8.33
C GLY A 107 -12.07 0.86 -9.44
#